data_AF-A0A1S9AC06-F1
#
_entry.id   AF-A0A1S9AC06-F1
#
_cell.length_a   1.000
_cell.length_b   1.000
_cell.length_c   1.000
_cell.angle_alpha   90.00
_cell.angle_beta   90.00
_cell.angle_gamma   90.00
#
_symmetry.space_group_name_H-M   'P 1'
#
loop_
_entity.id
_entity.type
_entity.pdbx_description
1 polymer ?
#
loop_
_entity_poly.entity_id
_entity_poly.type
_entity_poly.pdbx_seq_one_letter_code
_entity_poly.pdbx_strand_id
1 'polypeptide(L)'
;MRLMPTTLLALCCLLADGARAATPLSADEALHVLNRMGYGPRPGEIGALRASGLASHLDSQLDPATPGLTGAAARRVHALSLARADARPGEADALARQERLLRAIASGRQLEEVLLAFWLAQLPPASPASLAAIAEQARPHLFGPYRDLRAALPGLSAGVSPRSLCRSLAVFFVSERPPASLVKRMEAAWRRSGGEQRAVLRSLFTSADFLAPDYRGGKRKDPFRLLVSALRAGGLEVANAAPLADAQVALEAGEPRAWERTAFALAQGGLPLAAEAPSRARQSSAAPPLRATPGAPSQPGALASPVSAVHEAPTPSAVAMAAATPTPPLQAARLRAALGMDPGAGAAPETAVDVLLDDAFRYR
;
A
#
# COMPACT_ATOMS: atom_id res chain seq x y z
N MET A 1 9.89 -67.45 -21.61
CA MET A 1 9.86 -65.98 -21.65
C MET A 1 8.51 -65.51 -21.12
N ARG A 2 8.46 -65.00 -19.87
CA ARG A 2 7.39 -64.16 -19.29
C ARG A 2 7.80 -63.83 -17.85
N LEU A 3 8.46 -62.68 -17.67
CA LEU A 3 8.77 -62.10 -16.37
C LEU A 3 7.48 -61.58 -15.71
N MET A 4 7.50 -61.62 -14.37
CA MET A 4 6.46 -61.28 -13.40
C MET A 4 5.86 -59.86 -13.55
N PRO A 5 4.57 -59.64 -13.21
CA PRO A 5 3.96 -58.31 -13.12
C PRO A 5 3.99 -57.68 -11.71
N THR A 6 4.70 -58.27 -10.73
CA THR A 6 4.63 -57.86 -9.31
C THR A 6 5.57 -56.72 -8.92
N THR A 7 6.49 -56.29 -9.80
CA THR A 7 7.47 -55.23 -9.49
C THR A 7 7.00 -53.80 -9.81
N LEU A 8 5.85 -53.61 -10.48
CA LEU A 8 5.39 -52.27 -10.85
C LEU A 8 4.48 -51.60 -9.81
N LEU A 9 3.92 -52.35 -8.86
CA LEU A 9 2.96 -51.80 -7.88
C LEU A 9 3.62 -51.24 -6.60
N ALA A 10 4.90 -51.56 -6.36
CA ALA A 10 5.64 -51.08 -5.18
C ALA A 10 6.35 -49.73 -5.41
N LEU A 11 6.44 -49.24 -6.65
CA LEU A 11 7.13 -47.99 -6.99
C LEU A 11 6.21 -46.76 -7.04
N CYS A 12 4.88 -46.94 -6.97
CA CYS A 12 3.92 -45.83 -6.94
C CYS A 12 3.59 -45.31 -5.52
N CYS A 13 4.08 -45.97 -4.46
CA CYS A 13 3.78 -45.57 -3.07
C CYS A 13 4.85 -44.69 -2.41
N LEU A 14 5.89 -44.27 -3.14
CA LEU A 14 7.05 -43.53 -2.58
C LEU A 14 7.21 -42.09 -3.09
N LEU A 15 6.19 -41.53 -3.76
CA LEU A 15 6.16 -40.10 -4.13
C LEU A 15 4.92 -39.34 -3.60
N ALA A 16 4.12 -39.96 -2.74
CA ALA A 16 3.08 -39.26 -1.99
C ALA A 16 3.66 -38.67 -0.68
N ASP A 17 4.82 -38.04 -0.76
CA ASP A 17 5.41 -37.35 0.39
C ASP A 17 4.82 -35.94 0.47
N GLY A 18 3.81 -35.77 1.33
CA GLY A 18 3.69 -34.54 2.10
C GLY A 18 2.98 -33.34 1.49
N ALA A 19 2.04 -33.47 0.55
CA ALA A 19 1.00 -32.43 0.41
C ALA A 19 -0.01 -32.57 1.56
N ARG A 20 0.44 -32.34 2.80
CA ARG A 20 -0.46 -32.11 3.93
C ARG A 20 -1.25 -30.87 3.53
N ALA A 21 -2.52 -31.04 3.14
CA ALA A 21 -3.40 -29.92 2.85
C ALA A 21 -3.32 -28.97 4.05
N ALA A 22 -2.69 -27.80 3.85
CA ALA A 22 -2.56 -26.83 4.90
C ALA A 22 -3.98 -26.53 5.39
N THR A 23 -4.21 -26.62 6.70
CA THR A 23 -5.52 -26.33 7.27
C THR A 23 -5.93 -24.94 6.78
N PRO A 24 -7.11 -24.80 6.13
CA PRO A 24 -7.52 -23.50 5.61
C PRO A 24 -7.64 -22.52 6.78
N LEU A 25 -7.16 -21.30 6.57
CA LEU A 25 -7.24 -20.27 7.60
C LEU A 25 -8.72 -19.98 7.93
N SER A 26 -8.98 -19.72 9.21
CA SER A 26 -10.22 -19.08 9.64
C SER A 26 -10.31 -17.64 9.11
N ALA A 27 -11.50 -17.05 9.13
CA ALA A 27 -11.69 -15.65 8.74
C ALA A 27 -10.87 -14.69 9.62
N ASP A 28 -10.82 -14.94 10.93
CA ASP A 28 -10.06 -14.13 11.88
C ASP A 28 -8.55 -14.22 11.66
N GLU A 29 -8.04 -15.41 11.32
CA GLU A 29 -6.63 -15.59 10.96
C GLU A 29 -6.28 -14.84 9.66
N ALA A 30 -7.13 -14.97 8.64
CA ALA A 30 -6.91 -14.27 7.38
C ALA A 30 -6.96 -12.74 7.57
N LEU A 31 -7.93 -12.24 8.35
CA LEU A 31 -8.01 -10.82 8.71
C LEU A 31 -6.78 -10.36 9.50
N HIS A 32 -6.30 -11.17 10.45
CA HIS A 32 -5.08 -10.87 11.20
C HIS A 32 -3.87 -10.76 10.26
N VAL A 33 -3.67 -11.75 9.38
CA VAL A 33 -2.58 -11.77 8.39
C VAL A 33 -2.61 -10.50 7.53
N LEU A 34 -3.76 -10.17 6.93
CA LEU A 34 -3.89 -9.00 6.04
C LEU A 34 -3.67 -7.67 6.76
N ASN A 35 -3.98 -7.60 8.06
CA ASN A 35 -3.73 -6.42 8.91
C ASN A 35 -2.31 -6.32 9.46
N ARG A 36 -1.54 -7.42 9.47
CA ARG A 36 -0.15 -7.43 9.97
C ARG A 36 0.87 -7.38 8.84
N MET A 37 0.62 -8.11 7.77
CA MET A 37 1.42 -8.11 6.54
C MET A 37 1.02 -6.99 5.57
N GLY A 38 0.00 -6.20 5.91
CA GLY A 38 -0.49 -5.11 5.08
C GLY A 38 -1.31 -4.09 5.85
N TYR A 39 -2.02 -3.23 5.12
CA TYR A 39 -2.91 -2.24 5.71
C TYR A 39 -4.35 -2.76 5.91
N GLY A 40 -4.60 -4.04 5.68
CA GLY A 40 -5.91 -4.68 5.81
C GLY A 40 -6.48 -5.18 4.47
N PRO A 41 -7.63 -5.88 4.53
CA PRO A 41 -8.21 -6.56 3.39
C PRO A 41 -8.87 -5.58 2.41
N ARG A 42 -8.89 -5.95 1.14
CA ARG A 42 -9.87 -5.51 0.14
C ARG A 42 -11.06 -6.48 0.11
N PRO A 43 -12.20 -6.07 -0.48
CA PRO A 43 -13.31 -6.98 -0.73
C PRO A 43 -12.81 -8.27 -1.41
N GLY A 44 -13.11 -9.42 -0.80
CA GLY A 44 -12.72 -10.75 -1.29
C GLY A 44 -11.33 -11.26 -0.86
N GLU A 45 -10.42 -10.41 -0.36
CA GLU A 45 -9.06 -10.86 0.01
C GLU A 45 -9.04 -11.84 1.18
N ILE A 46 -9.96 -11.73 2.14
CA ILE A 46 -10.12 -12.73 3.21
C ILE A 46 -10.41 -14.11 2.60
N GLY A 47 -11.40 -14.20 1.71
CA GLY A 47 -11.77 -15.45 1.04
C GLY A 47 -10.60 -16.03 0.22
N ALA A 48 -9.93 -15.18 -0.55
CA ALA A 48 -8.78 -15.57 -1.35
C ALA A 48 -7.63 -16.11 -0.49
N LEU A 49 -7.30 -15.44 0.62
CA LEU A 49 -6.24 -15.87 1.54
C LEU A 49 -6.60 -17.17 2.26
N ARG A 50 -7.86 -17.37 2.63
CA ARG A 50 -8.31 -18.64 3.23
C ARG A 50 -8.16 -19.80 2.26
N ALA A 51 -8.37 -19.56 0.97
CA ALA A 51 -8.22 -20.56 -0.08
C ALA A 51 -6.75 -20.85 -0.43
N SER A 52 -5.88 -19.85 -0.50
CA SER A 52 -4.47 -20.02 -0.88
C SER A 52 -3.54 -20.35 0.31
N GLY A 53 -3.92 -19.96 1.52
CA GLY A 53 -3.15 -20.15 2.74
C GLY A 53 -2.01 -19.15 2.94
N LEU A 54 -1.50 -19.07 4.17
CA LEU A 54 -0.47 -18.11 4.58
C LEU A 54 0.84 -18.28 3.81
N ALA A 55 1.28 -19.52 3.57
CA ALA A 55 2.57 -19.77 2.91
C ALA A 55 2.60 -19.22 1.47
N SER A 56 1.57 -19.54 0.67
CA SER A 56 1.45 -19.03 -0.71
C SER A 56 1.35 -17.50 -0.74
N HIS A 57 0.54 -16.92 0.17
CA HIS A 57 0.43 -15.47 0.28
C HIS A 57 1.78 -14.83 0.64
N LEU A 58 2.48 -15.35 1.65
CA LEU A 58 3.79 -14.84 2.06
C LEU A 58 4.82 -14.91 0.93
N ASP A 59 4.86 -16.00 0.16
CA ASP A 59 5.76 -16.13 -0.97
C ASP A 59 5.48 -15.07 -2.04
N SER A 60 4.21 -14.81 -2.36
CA SER A 60 3.83 -13.72 -3.28
C SER A 60 4.28 -12.33 -2.78
N GLN A 61 4.15 -12.06 -1.48
CA GLN A 61 4.50 -10.76 -0.91
C GLN A 61 6.00 -10.51 -0.88
N LEU A 62 6.79 -11.57 -0.69
CA LEU A 62 8.25 -11.48 -0.68
C LEU A 62 8.81 -11.42 -2.11
N ASP A 63 8.15 -12.02 -3.11
CA ASP A 63 8.66 -12.12 -4.49
C ASP A 63 8.81 -10.74 -5.18
N PRO A 64 10.03 -10.32 -5.54
CA PRO A 64 10.24 -9.08 -6.30
C PRO A 64 9.60 -9.11 -7.69
N ALA A 65 9.33 -10.29 -8.26
CA ALA A 65 8.66 -10.43 -9.54
C ALA A 65 7.13 -10.21 -9.45
N THR A 66 6.54 -10.31 -8.25
CA THR A 66 5.13 -10.00 -8.05
C THR A 66 4.91 -8.51 -8.33
N PRO A 67 3.95 -8.12 -9.17
CA PRO A 67 3.67 -6.71 -9.42
C PRO A 67 3.19 -5.98 -8.15
N GLY A 68 3.83 -4.85 -7.82
CA GLY A 68 3.38 -3.95 -6.74
C GLY A 68 2.23 -3.06 -7.19
N LEU A 69 2.57 -1.91 -7.76
CA LEU A 69 1.61 -1.01 -8.41
C LEU A 69 1.37 -1.42 -9.86
N THR A 70 0.13 -1.32 -10.31
CA THR A 70 -0.26 -1.56 -11.71
C THR A 70 -1.24 -0.49 -12.18
N GLY A 71 -1.49 -0.44 -13.50
CA GLY A 71 -2.57 0.37 -14.09
C GLY A 71 -2.48 1.86 -13.78
N ALA A 72 -3.63 2.48 -13.45
CA ALA A 72 -3.75 3.91 -13.19
C ALA A 72 -2.95 4.35 -11.94
N ALA A 73 -2.95 3.53 -10.88
CA ALA A 73 -2.21 3.84 -9.66
C ALA A 73 -0.70 3.93 -9.90
N ALA A 74 -0.13 3.01 -10.70
CA ALA A 74 1.29 3.06 -11.08
C ALA A 74 1.63 4.35 -11.83
N ARG A 75 0.82 4.73 -12.83
CA ARG A 75 1.01 5.96 -13.60
C ARG A 75 0.90 7.20 -12.72
N ARG A 76 -0.08 7.25 -11.81
CA ARG A 76 -0.27 8.38 -10.91
C ARG A 76 0.90 8.53 -9.95
N VAL A 77 1.35 7.45 -9.32
CA VAL A 77 2.50 7.50 -8.41
C VAL A 77 3.75 7.96 -9.15
N HIS A 78 3.99 7.45 -10.36
CA HIS A 78 5.11 7.91 -11.18
C HIS A 78 5.02 9.42 -11.50
N ALA A 79 3.85 9.91 -11.89
CA ALA A 79 3.62 11.34 -12.16
C ALA A 79 3.84 12.21 -10.91
N LEU A 80 3.39 11.76 -9.73
CA LEU A 80 3.65 12.45 -8.47
C LEU A 80 5.14 12.48 -8.13
N SER A 81 5.86 11.37 -8.33
CA SER A 81 7.31 11.30 -8.07
C SER A 81 8.09 12.28 -8.96
N LEU A 82 7.70 12.43 -10.23
CA LEU A 82 8.29 13.43 -11.13
C LEU A 82 7.96 14.86 -10.66
N ALA A 83 6.69 15.15 -10.36
CA ALA A 83 6.27 16.47 -9.89
C ALA A 83 6.97 16.86 -8.59
N ARG A 84 7.17 15.90 -7.67
CA ARG A 84 7.86 16.11 -6.39
C ARG A 84 9.32 16.51 -6.58
N ALA A 85 10.00 15.96 -7.59
CA ALA A 85 11.40 16.28 -7.86
C ALA A 85 11.60 17.76 -8.23
N ASP A 86 10.62 18.37 -8.90
CA ASP A 86 10.66 19.77 -9.36
C ASP A 86 9.92 20.76 -8.42
N ALA A 87 9.29 20.24 -7.37
CA ALA A 87 8.43 21.00 -6.48
C ALA A 87 9.22 21.78 -5.42
N ARG A 88 8.65 22.89 -4.95
CA ARG A 88 9.17 23.59 -3.76
C ARG A 88 8.96 22.72 -2.50
N PRO A 89 9.75 22.87 -1.43
CA PRO A 89 9.72 21.95 -0.28
C PRO A 89 8.32 21.62 0.28
N GLY A 90 7.46 22.61 0.54
CA GLY A 90 6.11 22.36 1.07
C GLY A 90 5.18 21.64 0.08
N GLU A 91 5.32 21.90 -1.21
CA GLU A 91 4.58 21.20 -2.27
C GLU A 91 5.12 19.77 -2.46
N ALA A 92 6.44 19.60 -2.41
CA ALA A 92 7.10 18.30 -2.46
C ALA A 92 6.63 17.38 -1.32
N ASP A 93 6.44 17.93 -0.12
CA ASP A 93 5.93 17.17 1.03
C ASP A 93 4.46 16.76 0.84
N ALA A 94 3.63 17.63 0.26
CA ALA A 94 2.24 17.29 -0.07
C ALA A 94 2.16 16.18 -1.12
N LEU A 95 2.98 16.26 -2.17
CA LEU A 95 3.07 15.22 -3.21
C LEU A 95 3.58 13.89 -2.64
N ALA A 96 4.58 13.93 -1.75
CA ALA A 96 5.11 12.73 -1.08
C ALA A 96 4.05 12.01 -0.23
N ARG A 97 3.20 12.75 0.50
CA ARG A 97 2.08 12.15 1.26
C ARG A 97 1.09 11.44 0.33
N GLN A 98 0.78 12.04 -0.81
CA GLN A 98 -0.08 11.43 -1.83
C GLN A 98 0.53 10.14 -2.40
N GLU A 99 1.83 10.14 -2.74
CA GLU A 99 2.54 8.94 -3.19
C GLU A 99 2.43 7.80 -2.17
N ARG A 100 2.68 8.11 -0.89
CA ARG A 100 2.61 7.14 0.20
C ARG A 100 1.20 6.56 0.37
N LEU A 101 0.17 7.41 0.35
CA LEU A 101 -1.22 6.97 0.46
C LEU A 101 -1.61 6.06 -0.71
N LEU A 102 -1.31 6.46 -1.95
CA LEU A 102 -1.63 5.66 -3.13
C LEU A 102 -0.91 4.32 -3.11
N ARG A 103 0.37 4.28 -2.72
CA ARG A 103 1.10 3.02 -2.57
C ARG A 103 0.46 2.11 -1.53
N ALA A 104 0.16 2.65 -0.35
CA ALA A 104 -0.46 1.90 0.75
C ALA A 104 -1.84 1.35 0.38
N ILE A 105 -2.65 2.12 -0.35
CA ILE A 105 -3.99 1.72 -0.79
C ILE A 105 -3.92 0.74 -1.96
N ALA A 106 -3.12 1.06 -2.99
CA ALA A 106 -3.19 0.43 -4.30
C ALA A 106 -2.25 -0.77 -4.50
N SER A 107 -1.09 -0.81 -3.82
CA SER A 107 -0.06 -1.83 -4.08
C SER A 107 -0.52 -3.23 -3.70
N GLY A 108 -0.25 -4.20 -4.59
CA GLY A 108 -0.40 -5.64 -4.34
C GLY A 108 0.69 -6.24 -3.44
N ARG A 109 1.80 -5.52 -3.24
CA ARG A 109 2.91 -5.90 -2.34
C ARG A 109 2.81 -5.13 -1.04
N GLN A 110 1.75 -5.40 -0.28
CA GLN A 110 1.45 -4.73 0.98
C GLN A 110 2.57 -4.90 2.02
N LEU A 111 3.23 -6.06 2.06
CA LEU A 111 4.33 -6.30 2.99
C LEU A 111 5.53 -5.39 2.68
N GLU A 112 5.79 -5.10 1.41
CA GLU A 112 6.85 -4.15 1.03
C GLU A 112 6.58 -2.77 1.61
N GLU A 113 5.38 -2.24 1.41
CA GLU A 113 5.02 -0.89 1.88
C GLU A 113 5.03 -0.80 3.42
N VAL A 114 4.52 -1.82 4.10
CA VAL A 114 4.51 -1.88 5.57
C VAL A 114 5.93 -1.99 6.13
N LEU A 115 6.77 -2.84 5.54
CA LEU A 115 8.15 -3.03 5.98
C LEU A 115 9.01 -1.80 5.69
N LEU A 116 8.81 -1.15 4.55
CA LEU A 116 9.49 0.10 4.21
C LEU A 116 9.13 1.20 5.21
N ALA A 117 7.83 1.35 5.54
CA ALA A 117 7.40 2.29 6.57
C ALA A 117 8.04 2.01 7.94
N PHE A 118 8.20 0.73 8.32
CA PHE A 118 8.90 0.33 9.54
C PHE A 118 10.37 0.78 9.55
N TRP A 119 11.09 0.63 8.44
CA TRP A 119 12.49 1.05 8.36
C TRP A 119 12.65 2.56 8.33
N LEU A 120 11.81 3.28 7.58
CA LEU A 120 11.83 4.74 7.53
C LEU A 120 11.54 5.36 8.90
N ALA A 121 10.67 4.76 9.70
CA ALA A 121 10.35 5.22 11.05
C ALA A 121 11.54 5.14 12.03
N GLN A 122 12.61 4.42 11.68
CA GLN A 122 13.84 4.32 12.49
C GLN A 122 14.89 5.35 12.09
N LEU A 123 14.65 6.14 11.04
CA LEU A 123 15.54 7.22 10.64
C LEU A 123 15.34 8.46 11.53
N PRO A 124 16.34 9.37 11.59
CA PRO A 124 16.14 10.69 12.16
C PRO A 124 14.95 11.42 11.50
N PRO A 125 14.30 12.36 12.22
CA PRO A 125 13.22 13.16 11.64
C PRO A 125 13.62 13.80 10.31
N ALA A 126 12.82 13.57 9.28
CA ALA A 126 13.04 14.07 7.93
C ALA A 126 11.70 14.48 7.29
N SER A 127 11.74 15.33 6.27
CA SER A 127 10.52 15.74 5.58
C SER A 127 9.91 14.58 4.80
N PRO A 128 8.58 14.57 4.57
CA PRO A 128 7.93 13.59 3.72
C PRO A 128 8.61 13.43 2.35
N ALA A 129 9.03 14.53 1.71
CA ALA A 129 9.73 14.48 0.42
C ALA A 129 11.07 13.75 0.50
N SER A 130 11.87 13.99 1.55
CA SER A 130 13.13 13.28 1.78
C SER A 130 12.89 11.80 2.06
N LEU A 131 11.92 11.46 2.90
CA LEU A 131 11.56 10.06 3.18
C LEU A 131 11.09 9.33 1.92
N ALA A 132 10.34 9.99 1.03
CA ALA A 132 9.92 9.41 -0.25
C ALA A 132 11.12 9.15 -1.18
N ALA A 133 12.11 10.05 -1.23
CA ALA A 133 13.33 9.82 -2.01
C ALA A 133 14.16 8.65 -1.46
N ILE A 134 14.33 8.58 -0.14
CA ILE A 134 15.03 7.47 0.54
C ILE A 134 14.29 6.14 0.32
N ALA A 135 12.95 6.16 0.37
CA ALA A 135 12.11 4.99 0.08
C ALA A 135 12.44 4.37 -1.28
N GLU A 136 12.47 5.16 -2.35
CA GLU A 136 12.73 4.64 -3.69
C GLU A 136 14.13 4.03 -3.82
N GLN A 137 15.12 4.57 -3.12
CA GLN A 137 16.48 4.01 -3.08
C GLN A 137 16.52 2.68 -2.29
N ALA A 138 15.75 2.55 -1.22
CA ALA A 138 15.77 1.38 -0.34
C ALA A 138 14.99 0.18 -0.88
N ARG A 139 13.96 0.39 -1.72
CA ARG A 139 13.06 -0.67 -2.23
C ARG A 139 13.79 -1.89 -2.80
N PRO A 140 14.79 -1.76 -3.70
CA PRO A 140 15.48 -2.93 -4.28
C PRO A 140 16.18 -3.81 -3.23
N HIS A 141 16.55 -3.25 -2.08
CA HIS A 141 17.31 -3.92 -1.04
C HIS A 141 16.44 -4.41 0.12
N LEU A 142 15.14 -4.08 0.15
CA LEU A 142 14.28 -4.26 1.30
C LEU A 142 14.17 -5.71 1.78
N PHE A 143 14.15 -6.66 0.84
CA PHE A 143 14.03 -8.10 1.14
C PHE A 143 15.37 -8.86 1.06
N GLY A 144 16.46 -8.18 0.72
CA GLY A 144 17.79 -8.77 0.58
C GLY A 144 18.60 -8.77 1.88
N PRO A 145 19.95 -8.80 1.79
CA PRO A 145 20.82 -8.72 2.95
C PRO A 145 20.63 -7.39 3.70
N TYR A 146 20.51 -7.42 5.03
CA TYR A 146 20.39 -6.21 5.85
C TYR A 146 21.53 -5.21 5.63
N ARG A 147 22.75 -5.70 5.34
CA ARG A 147 23.89 -4.82 5.09
C ARG A 147 23.66 -3.90 3.88
N ASP A 148 22.98 -4.40 2.84
CA ASP A 148 22.69 -3.68 1.61
C ASP A 148 21.54 -2.69 1.86
N LEU A 149 20.50 -3.12 2.58
CA LEU A 149 19.41 -2.24 3.02
C LEU A 149 19.95 -1.08 3.87
N ARG A 150 20.86 -1.36 4.81
CA ARG A 150 21.50 -0.33 5.64
C ARG A 150 22.32 0.65 4.81
N ALA A 151 23.01 0.18 3.77
CA ALA A 151 23.73 1.05 2.85
C ALA A 151 22.79 1.98 2.07
N ALA A 152 21.58 1.51 1.75
CA ALA A 152 20.53 2.29 1.09
C ALA A 152 19.71 3.20 2.03
N LEU A 153 19.91 3.10 3.36
CA LEU A 153 19.21 3.88 4.38
C LEU A 153 20.20 4.68 5.24
N PRO A 154 20.79 5.77 4.69
CA PRO A 154 21.72 6.60 5.43
C PRO A 154 20.99 7.24 6.63
N GLY A 155 21.46 6.94 7.84
CA GLY A 155 20.84 7.40 9.08
C GLY A 155 20.36 6.28 10.00
N LEU A 156 20.27 5.03 9.52
CA LEU A 156 20.08 3.89 10.41
C LEU A 156 21.26 3.76 11.37
N SER A 157 20.96 3.60 12.66
CA SER A 157 21.97 3.45 13.71
C SER A 157 22.94 2.31 13.41
N ALA A 158 24.24 2.60 13.48
CA ALA A 158 25.27 1.59 13.39
C ALA A 158 25.32 0.76 14.69
N GLY A 159 25.66 -0.52 14.60
CA GLY A 159 25.90 -1.36 15.78
C GLY A 159 24.64 -1.94 16.45
N VAL A 160 23.46 -1.85 15.83
CA VAL A 160 22.27 -2.56 16.32
C VAL A 160 22.47 -4.08 16.20
N SER A 161 22.35 -4.79 17.32
CA SER A 161 22.52 -6.26 17.32
C SER A 161 21.42 -6.96 16.52
N PRO A 162 21.70 -8.14 15.91
CA PRO A 162 20.68 -8.95 15.24
C PRO A 162 19.47 -9.26 16.13
N ARG A 163 19.71 -9.52 17.42
CA ARG A 163 18.66 -9.79 18.41
C ARG A 163 17.75 -8.57 18.60
N SER A 164 18.33 -7.37 18.69
CA SER A 164 17.57 -6.13 18.84
C SER A 164 16.71 -5.87 17.61
N LEU A 165 17.25 -6.05 16.39
CA LEU A 165 16.49 -5.91 15.14
C LEU A 165 15.34 -6.92 15.05
N CYS A 166 15.61 -8.20 15.34
CA CYS A 166 14.58 -9.24 15.36
C CYS A 166 13.49 -8.93 16.40
N ARG A 167 13.87 -8.41 17.57
CA ARG A 167 12.91 -7.97 18.59
C ARG A 167 12.06 -6.81 18.07
N SER A 168 12.64 -5.79 17.44
CA SER A 168 11.88 -4.66 16.89
C SER A 168 10.88 -5.10 15.81
N LEU A 169 11.28 -6.01 14.92
CA LEU A 169 10.39 -6.61 13.93
C LEU A 169 9.25 -7.40 14.59
N ALA A 170 9.56 -8.24 15.59
CA ALA A 170 8.54 -8.98 16.33
C ALA A 170 7.59 -8.04 17.11
N VAL A 171 8.12 -6.94 17.67
CA VAL A 171 7.30 -5.90 18.32
C VAL A 171 6.33 -5.28 17.32
N PHE A 172 6.82 -4.97 16.13
CA PHE A 172 6.04 -4.32 15.09
C PHE A 172 4.95 -5.23 14.49
N PHE A 173 5.28 -6.48 14.17
CA PHE A 173 4.38 -7.39 13.47
C PHE A 173 3.50 -8.25 14.38
N VAL A 174 3.94 -8.58 15.60
CA VAL A 174 3.26 -9.54 16.49
C VAL A 174 2.60 -8.83 17.66
N SER A 175 3.38 -8.35 18.64
CA SER A 175 2.84 -7.77 19.88
C SER A 175 3.87 -6.89 20.58
N GLU A 176 3.43 -5.97 21.45
CA GLU A 176 4.36 -5.10 22.21
C GLU A 176 5.35 -5.90 23.08
N ARG A 177 4.96 -7.11 23.50
CA ARG A 177 5.76 -8.04 24.30
C ARG A 177 5.86 -9.38 23.56
N PRO A 178 6.68 -9.47 22.50
CA PRO A 178 6.75 -10.70 21.71
C PRO A 178 7.47 -11.81 22.50
N PRO A 179 7.11 -13.08 22.30
CA PRO A 179 7.73 -14.19 23.00
C PRO A 179 9.23 -14.29 22.71
N ALA A 180 10.03 -14.56 23.75
CA ALA A 180 11.49 -14.64 23.62
C ALA A 180 11.95 -15.78 22.69
N SER A 181 11.14 -16.86 22.61
CA SER A 181 11.36 -17.98 21.70
C SER A 181 11.28 -17.56 20.23
N LEU A 182 10.32 -16.70 19.87
CA LEU A 182 10.20 -16.12 18.53
C LEU A 182 11.44 -15.31 18.16
N VAL A 183 11.84 -14.38 19.04
CA VAL A 183 13.02 -13.54 18.80
C VAL A 183 14.28 -14.40 18.63
N LYS A 184 14.45 -15.44 19.45
CA LYS A 184 15.58 -16.39 19.34
C LYS A 184 15.57 -17.15 18.01
N ARG A 185 14.40 -17.59 17.52
CA ARG A 185 14.28 -18.26 16.21
C ARG A 185 14.59 -17.32 15.05
N MET A 186 14.12 -16.08 15.11
CA MET A 186 14.45 -15.05 14.12
C MET A 186 15.95 -14.74 14.11
N GLU A 187 16.58 -14.60 15.29
CA GLU A 187 18.01 -14.37 15.40
C GLU A 187 18.83 -15.55 14.84
N ALA A 188 18.39 -16.80 15.07
CA ALA A 188 19.02 -17.97 14.47
C ALA A 188 18.89 -17.95 12.93
N ALA A 189 17.73 -17.57 12.39
CA ALA A 189 17.54 -17.40 10.95
C ALA A 189 18.47 -16.32 10.39
N TRP A 190 18.59 -15.19 11.08
CA TRP A 190 19.51 -14.11 10.74
C TRP A 190 20.96 -14.60 10.64
N ARG A 191 21.44 -15.31 11.67
CA ARG A 191 22.83 -15.80 11.71
C ARG A 191 23.12 -16.79 10.60
N ARG A 192 22.18 -17.70 10.30
CA ARG A 192 22.33 -18.68 9.22
C ARG A 192 22.34 -18.06 7.82
N SER A 193 21.54 -17.02 7.61
CA SER A 193 21.42 -16.37 6.30
C SER A 193 22.38 -15.20 6.08
N GLY A 194 23.13 -14.78 7.11
CA GLY A 194 23.93 -13.56 7.03
C GLY A 194 23.09 -12.28 7.06
N GLY A 195 21.87 -12.33 7.60
CA GLY A 195 20.98 -11.18 7.73
C GLY A 195 20.06 -10.94 6.54
N GLU A 196 19.76 -11.96 5.73
CA GLU A 196 18.71 -11.88 4.71
C GLU A 196 17.34 -11.59 5.32
N GLN A 197 16.76 -10.45 4.97
CA GLN A 197 15.46 -9.99 5.47
C GLN A 197 14.35 -11.00 5.13
N ARG A 198 14.34 -11.53 3.89
CA ARG A 198 13.39 -12.56 3.46
C ARG A 198 13.38 -13.79 4.39
N ALA A 199 14.56 -14.26 4.80
CA ALA A 199 14.68 -15.42 5.67
C ALA A 199 14.17 -15.12 7.10
N VAL A 200 14.45 -13.92 7.60
CA VAL A 200 14.01 -13.47 8.94
C VAL A 200 12.49 -13.29 8.97
N LEU A 201 11.91 -12.66 7.95
CA LEU A 201 10.46 -12.47 7.83
C LEU A 201 9.73 -13.80 7.66
N ARG A 202 10.28 -14.74 6.87
CA ARG A 202 9.74 -16.11 6.81
C ARG A 202 9.73 -16.76 8.20
N SER A 203 10.83 -16.68 8.95
CA SER A 203 10.90 -17.20 10.33
C SER A 203 9.86 -16.58 11.27
N LEU A 204 9.53 -15.29 11.08
CA LEU A 204 8.49 -14.60 11.84
C LEU A 204 7.08 -15.06 11.44
N PHE A 205 6.72 -14.92 10.17
CA PHE A 205 5.35 -15.11 9.71
C PHE A 205 4.90 -16.56 9.68
N THR A 206 5.81 -17.53 9.50
CA THR A 206 5.47 -18.96 9.57
C THR A 206 5.52 -19.53 10.98
N SER A 207 5.80 -18.71 11.99
CA SER A 207 5.80 -19.16 13.38
C SER A 207 4.39 -19.41 13.91
N ALA A 208 4.23 -20.42 14.77
CA ALA A 208 2.97 -20.65 15.48
C ALA A 208 2.58 -19.45 16.35
N ASP A 209 3.57 -18.71 16.87
CA ASP A 209 3.35 -17.48 17.63
C ASP A 209 2.66 -16.41 16.78
N PHE A 210 2.95 -16.29 15.49
CA PHE A 210 2.31 -15.25 14.66
C PHE A 210 0.79 -15.42 14.58
N LEU A 211 0.31 -16.67 14.45
CA LEU A 211 -1.11 -16.96 14.41
C LEU A 211 -1.70 -17.28 15.78
N ALA A 212 -0.98 -17.21 16.91
CA ALA A 212 -1.59 -17.60 18.18
C ALA A 212 -2.74 -16.64 18.57
N PRO A 213 -3.85 -17.13 19.15
CA PRO A 213 -5.00 -16.30 19.51
C PRO A 213 -4.65 -15.04 20.31
N ASP A 214 -3.72 -15.15 21.25
CA ASP A 214 -3.25 -14.05 22.12
C ASP A 214 -2.61 -12.87 21.36
N TYR A 215 -2.20 -13.07 20.11
CA TYR A 215 -1.56 -12.04 19.28
C TYR A 215 -2.48 -11.54 18.15
N ARG A 216 -3.69 -12.07 18.04
CA ARG A 216 -4.71 -11.60 17.08
C ARG A 216 -5.45 -10.40 17.65
N GLY A 217 -5.79 -9.42 16.81
CA GLY A 217 -6.61 -8.26 17.20
C GLY A 217 -5.93 -7.21 18.09
N GLY A 218 -5.05 -7.56 19.02
CA GLY A 218 -4.61 -6.66 20.12
C GLY A 218 -3.70 -5.46 19.76
N LYS A 219 -3.23 -5.32 18.51
CA LYS A 219 -2.46 -4.13 18.09
C LYS A 219 -3.38 -3.07 17.49
N ARG A 220 -3.42 -1.89 18.13
CA ARG A 220 -4.08 -0.68 17.63
C ARG A 220 -3.43 -0.18 16.34
N LYS A 221 -4.25 0.35 15.43
CA LYS A 221 -3.80 1.01 14.21
C LYS A 221 -3.62 2.50 14.48
N ASP A 222 -2.50 3.06 14.03
CA ASP A 222 -2.31 4.51 13.99
C ASP A 222 -3.27 5.16 12.97
N PRO A 223 -3.44 6.50 12.99
CA PRO A 223 -4.38 7.18 12.12
C PRO A 223 -4.14 6.96 10.61
N PHE A 224 -2.88 6.84 10.18
CA PHE A 224 -2.55 6.53 8.79
C PHE A 224 -3.04 5.13 8.41
N ARG A 225 -2.70 4.12 9.22
CA ARG A 225 -3.15 2.73 9.01
C ARG A 225 -4.67 2.61 9.05
N LEU A 226 -5.31 3.33 9.97
CA LEU A 226 -6.76 3.43 10.12
C LEU A 226 -7.40 3.90 8.81
N LEU A 227 -6.96 5.04 8.28
CA LEU A 227 -7.45 5.63 7.04
C LEU A 227 -7.26 4.69 5.83
N VAL A 228 -6.04 4.16 5.63
CA VAL A 228 -5.75 3.26 4.51
C VAL A 228 -6.57 1.97 4.62
N SER A 229 -6.72 1.43 5.82
CA SER A 229 -7.49 0.20 6.06
C SER A 229 -8.95 0.38 5.68
N ALA A 230 -9.57 1.51 6.04
CA ALA A 230 -10.95 1.83 5.68
C ALA A 230 -11.14 1.94 4.15
N LEU A 231 -10.23 2.63 3.47
CA LEU A 231 -10.27 2.80 2.01
C LEU A 231 -10.11 1.46 1.27
N ARG A 232 -9.17 0.63 1.71
CA ARG A 232 -8.93 -0.70 1.15
C ARG A 232 -10.14 -1.61 1.35
N ALA A 233 -10.66 -1.70 2.57
CA ALA A 233 -11.80 -2.55 2.90
C ALA A 233 -13.09 -2.08 2.21
N GLY A 234 -13.24 -0.77 1.99
CA GLY A 234 -14.32 -0.22 1.16
C GLY A 234 -14.20 -0.54 -0.34
N GLY A 235 -13.02 -0.95 -0.81
CA GLY A 235 -12.73 -1.15 -2.22
C GLY A 235 -12.77 0.16 -3.02
N LEU A 236 -12.35 1.28 -2.41
CA LEU A 236 -12.36 2.57 -3.09
C LEU A 236 -11.12 2.69 -3.99
N GLU A 237 -11.36 2.95 -5.28
CA GLU A 237 -10.32 3.35 -6.21
C GLU A 237 -9.97 4.82 -5.97
N VAL A 238 -8.68 5.10 -5.78
CA VAL A 238 -8.18 6.45 -5.47
C VAL A 238 -7.24 6.88 -6.58
N ALA A 239 -7.70 7.82 -7.40
CA ALA A 239 -6.90 8.48 -8.44
C ALA A 239 -6.33 9.83 -7.96
N ASN A 240 -7.00 10.49 -7.01
CA ASN A 240 -6.56 11.72 -6.36
C ASN A 240 -6.51 11.54 -4.85
N ALA A 241 -5.29 11.47 -4.32
CA ALA A 241 -5.05 11.31 -2.90
C ALA A 241 -4.88 12.64 -2.15
N ALA A 242 -4.97 13.80 -2.80
CA ALA A 242 -4.79 15.09 -2.13
C ALA A 242 -5.78 15.32 -0.97
N PRO A 243 -7.10 15.08 -1.12
CA PRO A 243 -8.05 15.23 -0.01
C PRO A 243 -7.75 14.28 1.16
N LEU A 244 -7.19 13.10 0.87
CA LEU A 244 -6.79 12.13 1.88
C LEU A 244 -5.49 12.52 2.58
N ALA A 245 -4.56 13.17 1.87
CA ALA A 245 -3.34 13.70 2.46
C ALA A 245 -3.66 14.82 3.45
N ASP A 246 -4.61 15.70 3.13
CA ASP A 246 -5.07 16.74 4.04
C ASP A 246 -5.76 16.15 5.27
N ALA A 247 -6.66 15.16 5.07
CA ALA A 247 -7.29 14.42 6.14
C ALA A 247 -6.26 13.70 7.05
N GLN A 248 -5.24 13.08 6.46
CA GLN A 248 -4.15 12.45 7.20
C GLN A 248 -3.41 13.46 8.07
N VAL A 249 -3.08 14.65 7.54
CA VAL A 249 -2.39 15.69 8.31
C VAL A 249 -3.23 16.14 9.50
N ALA A 250 -4.52 16.39 9.32
CA ALA A 250 -5.42 16.76 10.41
C ALA A 250 -5.50 15.67 11.50
N LEU A 251 -5.56 14.40 11.08
CA LEU A 251 -5.56 13.25 11.97
C LEU A 251 -4.26 13.12 12.78
N GLU A 252 -3.11 13.25 12.13
CA GLU A 252 -1.79 13.18 12.77
C GLU A 252 -1.53 14.37 13.69
N ALA A 253 -2.10 15.54 13.39
CA ALA A 253 -2.08 16.73 14.24
C ALA A 253 -2.99 16.60 15.49
N GLY A 254 -3.81 15.54 15.57
CA GLY A 254 -4.76 15.36 16.66
C GLY A 254 -5.88 16.40 16.66
N GLU A 255 -6.24 16.93 15.49
CA GLU A 255 -7.31 17.91 15.37
C GLU A 255 -8.64 17.34 15.91
N PRO A 256 -9.40 18.11 16.71
CA PRO A 256 -10.67 17.67 17.23
C PRO A 256 -11.62 17.26 16.11
N ARG A 257 -12.24 16.08 16.24
CA ARG A 257 -13.20 15.52 15.28
C ARG A 257 -12.67 15.31 13.86
N ALA A 258 -11.35 15.31 13.64
CA ALA A 258 -10.78 15.14 12.30
C ALA A 258 -11.20 13.80 11.66
N TRP A 259 -11.29 12.76 12.49
CA TRP A 259 -11.75 11.46 12.07
C TRP A 259 -13.21 11.48 11.64
N GLU A 260 -14.10 12.01 12.47
CA GLU A 260 -15.54 12.10 12.23
C GLU A 260 -15.84 12.90 10.96
N ARG A 261 -15.12 14.01 10.73
CA ARG A 261 -15.23 14.77 9.47
C ARG A 261 -14.80 13.95 8.25
N THR A 262 -13.67 13.25 8.36
CA THR A 262 -13.12 12.43 7.26
C THR A 262 -14.03 11.25 6.95
N ALA A 263 -14.47 10.55 8.00
CA ALA A 263 -15.41 9.46 7.98
C ALA A 263 -16.73 9.85 7.31
N PHE A 264 -17.33 10.95 7.75
CA PHE A 264 -18.55 11.49 7.17
C PHE A 264 -18.37 11.85 5.69
N ALA A 265 -17.27 12.50 5.32
CA ALA A 265 -17.00 12.84 3.92
C ALA A 265 -16.84 11.57 3.05
N LEU A 266 -16.19 10.52 3.55
CA LEU A 266 -16.08 9.23 2.87
C LEU A 266 -17.44 8.54 2.75
N ALA A 267 -18.25 8.56 3.81
CA ALA A 267 -19.59 7.98 3.86
C ALA A 267 -20.52 8.56 2.79
N GLN A 268 -20.42 9.86 2.56
CA GLN A 268 -21.25 10.59 1.61
C GLN A 268 -20.67 10.64 0.20
N GLY A 269 -19.48 10.07 -0.03
CA GLY A 269 -18.76 10.22 -1.31
C GLY A 269 -18.34 11.66 -1.60
N GLY A 270 -18.22 12.49 -0.55
CA GLY A 270 -17.94 13.92 -0.64
C GLY A 270 -16.47 14.28 -0.90
N LEU A 271 -15.57 13.31 -0.91
CA LEU A 271 -14.16 13.52 -1.29
C LEU A 271 -13.96 13.21 -2.78
N PRO A 272 -13.34 14.10 -3.58
CA PRO A 272 -13.10 13.87 -5.01
C PRO A 272 -11.89 12.94 -5.24
N LEU A 273 -12.04 11.66 -4.90
CA LEU A 273 -10.99 10.63 -4.99
C LEU A 273 -10.85 10.04 -6.39
N ALA A 274 -11.92 10.04 -7.19
CA ALA A 274 -11.93 9.47 -8.55
C ALA A 274 -11.51 10.48 -9.63
N ALA A 275 -11.67 11.77 -9.34
CA ALA A 275 -11.26 12.89 -10.18
C ALA A 275 -9.74 12.96 -10.28
N GLU A 276 -9.16 12.91 -11.49
CA GLU A 276 -7.74 13.25 -11.58
C GLU A 276 -7.54 14.74 -11.30
N ALA A 277 -6.74 15.07 -10.28
CA ALA A 277 -6.42 16.46 -9.99
C ALA A 277 -5.82 17.11 -11.26
N PRO A 278 -6.29 18.30 -11.67
CA PRO A 278 -5.76 18.98 -12.85
C PRO A 278 -4.26 19.16 -12.64
N SER A 279 -3.46 18.54 -13.50
CA SER A 279 -2.03 18.78 -13.49
C SER A 279 -1.83 20.25 -13.81
N ARG A 280 -1.26 21.01 -12.87
CA ARG A 280 -0.55 22.25 -13.21
C ARG A 280 0.72 21.85 -13.96
N ALA A 281 0.57 21.22 -15.13
CA ALA A 281 1.57 21.40 -16.15
C ALA A 281 1.73 22.92 -16.22
N ARG A 282 2.94 23.42 -15.99
CA ARG A 282 3.28 24.75 -16.47
C ARG A 282 2.98 24.67 -17.95
N GLN A 283 1.79 25.11 -18.34
CA GLN A 283 1.52 25.55 -19.68
C GLN A 283 2.42 26.79 -19.80
N SER A 284 3.73 26.57 -20.00
CA SER A 284 4.52 27.55 -20.70
C SER A 284 3.76 27.67 -22.00
N SER A 285 3.02 28.76 -22.15
CA SER A 285 2.45 29.13 -23.43
C SER A 285 3.61 29.04 -24.42
N ALA A 286 3.66 27.96 -25.18
CA ALA A 286 4.61 27.79 -26.26
C ALA A 286 4.09 28.58 -27.48
N ALA A 287 3.48 29.75 -27.25
CA ALA A 287 3.40 30.77 -28.25
C ALA A 287 4.83 31.31 -28.37
N PRO A 288 5.59 30.96 -29.43
CA PRO A 288 6.86 31.62 -29.68
C PRO A 288 6.58 33.14 -29.73
N PRO A 289 7.47 33.99 -29.20
CA PRO A 289 7.29 35.43 -29.34
C PRO A 289 7.15 35.72 -30.84
N LEU A 290 6.04 36.35 -31.24
CA LEU A 290 5.83 36.86 -32.59
C LEU A 290 6.90 37.92 -32.85
N ARG A 291 8.08 37.49 -33.27
CA ARG A 291 9.12 38.36 -33.78
C ARG A 291 8.73 38.62 -35.22
N ALA A 292 8.21 39.81 -35.50
CA ALA A 292 8.00 40.27 -36.87
C ALA A 292 9.37 40.29 -37.57
N THR A 293 9.64 39.30 -38.41
CA THR A 293 10.71 39.39 -39.39
C THR A 293 10.20 40.26 -40.53
N PRO A 294 10.94 41.27 -41.01
CA PRO A 294 10.59 41.98 -42.23
C PRO A 294 10.79 41.01 -43.40
N GLY A 295 9.71 40.32 -43.79
CA GLY A 295 9.66 39.43 -44.95
C GLY A 295 9.14 40.17 -46.18
N ALA A 296 9.78 39.89 -47.31
CA ALA A 296 9.53 40.34 -48.68
C ALA A 296 8.04 40.50 -49.09
N PRO A 297 7.74 41.31 -50.14
CA PRO A 297 6.37 41.60 -50.56
C PRO A 297 5.61 40.32 -50.92
N SER A 298 4.59 39.99 -50.13
CA SER A 298 3.63 38.92 -50.40
C SER A 298 2.42 39.51 -51.13
N GLN A 299 1.91 38.79 -52.14
CA GLN A 299 0.77 39.24 -52.93
C GLN A 299 -0.50 39.34 -52.07
N PRO A 300 -1.32 40.40 -52.24
CA PRO A 300 -2.60 40.52 -51.54
C PRO A 300 -3.57 39.43 -52.03
N GLY A 301 -3.94 38.51 -51.13
CA GLY A 301 -4.99 37.51 -51.39
C GLY A 301 -4.72 36.08 -50.90
N ALA A 302 -3.51 35.75 -50.45
CA ALA A 302 -3.22 34.42 -49.91
C ALA A 302 -3.56 34.33 -48.42
N LEU A 303 -4.72 33.76 -48.09
CA LEU A 303 -5.05 33.35 -46.72
C LEU A 303 -4.10 32.22 -46.30
N ALA A 304 -3.33 32.44 -45.23
CA ALA A 304 -2.52 31.40 -44.62
C ALA A 304 -3.44 30.25 -44.17
N SER A 305 -3.23 29.05 -44.72
CA SER A 305 -3.93 27.85 -44.24
C SER A 305 -3.47 27.55 -42.81
N PRO A 306 -4.37 27.44 -41.82
CA PRO A 306 -3.97 27.04 -40.48
C PRO A 306 -3.45 25.61 -40.55
N VAL A 307 -2.21 25.42 -40.10
CA VAL A 307 -1.65 24.09 -39.86
C VAL A 307 -2.59 23.38 -38.90
N SER A 308 -3.21 22.29 -39.35
CA SER A 308 -4.03 21.41 -38.53
C SER A 308 -3.13 20.60 -37.59
N ALA A 309 -2.51 21.26 -36.62
CA ALA A 309 -2.04 20.61 -35.41
C ALA A 309 -3.20 20.65 -34.42
N VAL A 310 -4.16 19.74 -34.60
CA VAL A 310 -5.18 19.47 -33.58
C VAL A 310 -4.48 18.72 -32.45
N HIS A 311 -3.74 19.44 -31.62
CA HIS A 311 -3.63 19.06 -30.23
C HIS A 311 -4.94 19.50 -29.59
N GLU A 312 -5.91 18.60 -29.51
CA GLU A 312 -7.05 18.75 -28.61
C GLU A 312 -6.49 18.75 -27.17
N ALA A 313 -6.05 19.93 -26.72
CA ALA A 313 -5.95 20.17 -25.30
C ALA A 313 -7.37 20.05 -24.74
N PRO A 314 -7.63 19.17 -23.77
CA PRO A 314 -8.97 19.03 -23.21
C PRO A 314 -9.43 20.40 -22.72
N THR A 315 -10.64 20.80 -23.13
CA THR A 315 -11.20 22.09 -22.73
C THR A 315 -11.29 22.16 -21.19
N PRO A 316 -11.17 23.36 -20.60
CA PRO A 316 -11.34 23.53 -19.15
C PRO A 316 -12.64 22.90 -18.62
N SER A 317 -13.70 22.90 -19.41
CA SER A 317 -14.96 22.21 -19.11
C SER A 317 -14.87 20.69 -19.13
N ALA A 318 -14.11 20.08 -20.05
CA ALA A 318 -13.89 18.63 -20.06
C ALA A 318 -13.01 18.18 -18.88
N VAL A 319 -12.00 18.98 -18.51
CA VAL A 319 -11.19 18.76 -17.29
C VAL A 319 -12.05 18.90 -16.03
N ALA A 320 -12.92 19.92 -15.97
CA ALA A 320 -13.85 20.11 -14.86
C ALA A 320 -14.90 18.99 -14.78
N MET A 321 -15.38 18.47 -15.92
CA MET A 321 -16.36 17.37 -15.98
C MET A 321 -15.72 16.02 -15.62
N ALA A 322 -14.49 15.74 -16.08
CA ALA A 322 -13.73 14.57 -15.64
C ALA A 322 -13.42 14.64 -14.13
N ALA A 323 -13.11 15.84 -13.62
CA ALA A 323 -12.96 16.12 -12.20
C ALA A 323 -14.28 16.08 -11.40
N ALA A 324 -15.44 16.02 -12.07
CA ALA A 324 -16.75 15.90 -11.46
C ALA A 324 -17.22 14.45 -11.33
N THR A 325 -16.39 13.45 -11.68
CA THR A 325 -16.74 12.04 -11.46
C THR A 325 -16.92 11.80 -9.96
N PRO A 326 -18.15 11.51 -9.49
CA PRO A 326 -18.41 11.41 -8.05
C PRO A 326 -17.70 10.19 -7.49
N THR A 327 -17.03 10.37 -6.36
CA THR A 327 -16.47 9.23 -5.62
C THR A 327 -17.62 8.41 -5.04
N PRO A 328 -17.63 7.09 -5.25
CA PRO A 328 -18.67 6.26 -4.67
C PRO A 328 -18.60 6.35 -3.14
N PRO A 329 -19.75 6.44 -2.44
CA PRO A 329 -19.77 6.49 -0.99
C PRO A 329 -19.14 5.23 -0.40
N LEU A 330 -18.42 5.39 0.71
CA LEU A 330 -17.91 4.27 1.49
C LEU A 330 -19.09 3.49 2.10
N GLN A 331 -19.41 2.34 1.50
CA GLN A 331 -20.57 1.56 1.89
C GLN A 331 -20.30 0.73 3.16
N ALA A 332 -21.18 0.86 4.14
CA ALA A 332 -21.13 0.08 5.38
C ALA A 332 -21.13 -1.42 5.18
N ALA A 333 -22.01 -1.90 4.31
CA ALA A 333 -22.10 -3.31 3.97
C ALA A 333 -20.78 -3.84 3.37
N ARG A 334 -20.08 -3.03 2.55
CA ARG A 334 -18.77 -3.41 1.98
C ARG A 334 -17.70 -3.49 3.04
N LEU A 335 -17.63 -2.53 3.97
CA LEU A 335 -16.67 -2.61 5.07
C LEU A 335 -16.93 -3.86 5.93
N ARG A 336 -18.18 -4.10 6.34
CA ARG A 336 -18.54 -5.28 7.13
C ARG A 336 -18.18 -6.58 6.41
N ALA A 337 -18.52 -6.69 5.12
CA ALA A 337 -18.19 -7.85 4.32
C ALA A 337 -16.66 -8.05 4.17
N ALA A 338 -15.90 -6.98 3.92
CA ALA A 338 -14.45 -7.04 3.81
C ALA A 338 -13.75 -7.42 5.14
N LEU A 339 -14.41 -7.15 6.28
CA LEU A 339 -13.95 -7.53 7.61
C LEU A 339 -14.50 -8.89 8.09
N GLY A 340 -15.32 -9.56 7.29
CA GLY A 340 -15.93 -10.85 7.65
C GLY A 340 -17.05 -10.73 8.70
N MET A 341 -17.65 -9.55 8.87
CA MET A 341 -18.78 -9.29 9.78
C MET A 341 -20.13 -9.47 9.06
N ASP A 342 -21.17 -9.87 9.81
CA ASP A 342 -22.53 -10.06 9.28
C ASP A 342 -23.14 -8.73 8.77
N PRO A 343 -23.60 -8.66 7.51
CA PRO A 343 -24.22 -7.45 6.94
C PRO A 343 -25.57 -7.07 7.58
N GLY A 344 -26.22 -7.94 8.36
CA GLY A 344 -27.62 -7.80 8.81
C GLY A 344 -27.94 -6.81 9.95
N ALA A 345 -26.98 -6.13 10.57
CA ALA A 345 -27.28 -5.15 11.63
C ALA A 345 -27.71 -3.79 11.03
N GLY A 346 -29.03 -3.54 11.00
CA GLY A 346 -29.67 -2.37 10.40
C GLY A 346 -29.40 -1.05 11.14
N ALA A 347 -28.40 -0.30 10.69
CA ALA A 347 -28.14 1.08 11.11
C ALA A 347 -28.28 2.06 9.92
N ALA A 348 -28.81 3.26 10.16
CA ALA A 348 -28.95 4.33 9.16
C ALA A 348 -27.58 4.79 8.62
N PRO A 349 -27.45 5.26 7.37
CA PRO A 349 -26.16 5.53 6.71
C PRO A 349 -25.27 6.56 7.45
N GLU A 350 -25.86 7.57 8.08
CA GLU A 350 -25.12 8.58 8.87
C GLU A 350 -24.58 8.02 10.19
N THR A 351 -25.34 7.17 10.88
CA THR A 351 -24.88 6.42 12.07
C THR A 351 -24.00 5.22 11.72
N ALA A 352 -24.07 4.73 10.48
CA ALA A 352 -23.38 3.52 10.08
C ALA A 352 -21.89 3.76 10.03
N VAL A 353 -21.40 4.88 9.49
CA VAL A 353 -19.95 5.15 9.38
C VAL A 353 -19.28 5.47 10.71
N ASP A 354 -19.98 6.09 11.64
CA ASP A 354 -19.50 6.22 13.02
C ASP A 354 -19.40 4.84 13.71
N VAL A 355 -20.35 3.93 13.48
CA VAL A 355 -20.29 2.53 13.93
C VAL A 355 -19.27 1.69 13.13
N LEU A 356 -19.05 1.95 11.82
CA LEU A 356 -18.02 1.27 11.00
C LEU A 356 -16.65 1.46 11.63
N LEU A 357 -16.41 2.58 12.30
CA LEU A 357 -15.08 3.01 12.68
C LEU A 357 -14.84 2.91 14.18
N ASP A 358 -15.89 3.04 15.01
CA ASP A 358 -15.81 2.75 16.44
C ASP A 358 -15.70 1.23 16.70
N ASP A 359 -16.29 0.36 15.86
CA ASP A 359 -16.16 -1.11 15.96
C ASP A 359 -15.04 -1.73 15.10
N ALA A 360 -14.72 -1.22 13.90
CA ALA A 360 -13.64 -1.82 13.09
C ALA A 360 -12.22 -1.60 13.65
N PHE A 361 -12.09 -0.72 14.65
CA PHE A 361 -10.81 -0.35 15.26
C PHE A 361 -10.77 -0.49 16.79
N ARG A 362 -11.90 -0.89 17.42
CA ARG A 362 -11.89 -1.44 18.79
C ARG A 362 -11.65 -2.95 18.73
N TYR A 363 -10.38 -3.33 18.74
CA TYR A 363 -9.99 -4.59 19.36
C TYR A 363 -9.28 -4.21 20.66
N ARG A 364 -9.91 -4.55 21.79
CA ARG A 364 -9.52 -4.20 23.16
C ARG A 364 -8.06 -4.48 23.48
#